data_AF-A0A8J0U5Y9-F1
#
_entry.id   AF-A0A8J0U5Y9-F1
#
_cell.length_a   1.000
_cell.length_b   1.000
_cell.length_c   1.000
_cell.angle_alpha   90.00
_cell.angle_beta   90.00
_cell.angle_gamma   90.00
#
_symmetry.space_group_name_H-M   'P 1'
#
loop_
_entity.id
_entity.type
_entity.pdbx_description
1 polymer ?
#
loop_
_entity_poly.entity_id
_entity_poly.type
_entity_poly.pdbx_seq_one_letter_code
_entity_poly.pdbx_strand_id
1 'polypeptide(L)'
;MEKLQFQGGDRAVDEYAEYRRYKQHKTDFKELPKERPVLLPCKVSKCPCKSFHYIPLNGSRPIRCRCKHFADEHSLAGTYHCTKCTKCSGFHSSFTCGCGQPAYAHDTIVETKEERLAQGKPVGHDVPYASMGGLTGFSSLAEGYMRLDASGTGAPGASFLESSQSGASHPFLKMYDMPCTVQGVSEPPGIDKQVSSMRLSEEDDMAYFERRYQERLRKEKEHKRQKNSKPPTTQRP
;
A
#
# COMPACT_ATOMS: atom_id res chain seq x y z
N MET A 1 31.55 21.69 42.77
CA MET A 1 30.93 21.56 41.45
C MET A 1 29.47 21.96 41.59
N GLU A 2 29.15 23.18 41.16
CA GLU A 2 27.84 23.79 41.25
C GLU A 2 26.82 23.05 40.38
N LYS A 3 25.63 22.82 40.95
CA LYS A 3 24.48 22.28 40.23
C LYS A 3 23.85 23.43 39.42
N LEU A 4 24.04 23.41 38.10
CA LEU A 4 23.29 24.28 37.19
C LEU A 4 21.82 23.84 37.17
N GLN A 5 21.00 24.56 37.95
CA GLN A 5 19.54 24.50 37.87
C GLN A 5 19.10 25.24 36.61
N PHE A 6 18.72 24.49 35.57
CA PHE A 6 18.01 25.05 34.41
C PHE A 6 16.58 25.40 34.84
N GLN A 7 16.36 26.68 35.16
CA GLN A 7 15.04 27.28 35.27
C GLN A 7 14.52 27.58 33.85
N GLY A 8 13.60 26.76 33.35
CA GLY A 8 13.00 26.98 32.05
C GLY A 8 11.87 25.98 31.79
N GLY A 9 10.83 25.99 32.61
CA GLY A 9 9.82 24.93 32.63
C GLY A 9 8.37 25.33 32.35
N ASP A 10 8.00 26.62 32.29
CA ASP A 10 6.57 26.98 32.45
C ASP A 10 5.93 27.76 31.30
N ARG A 11 6.60 27.96 30.15
CA ARG A 11 6.06 28.83 29.07
C ARG A 11 6.07 28.26 27.64
N ALA A 12 6.13 26.94 27.47
CA ALA A 12 6.12 26.31 26.14
C ALA A 12 5.12 25.15 25.99
N VAL A 13 4.09 25.09 26.84
CA VAL A 13 3.12 23.97 26.85
C VAL A 13 1.86 24.25 26.03
N ASP A 14 1.64 25.50 25.60
CA ASP A 14 0.40 25.92 24.94
C ASP A 14 0.43 25.85 23.39
N GLU A 15 1.59 25.65 22.76
CA GLU A 15 1.70 25.65 21.28
C GLU A 15 1.75 24.26 20.64
N TYR A 16 1.73 23.18 21.43
CA TYR A 16 1.73 21.80 20.92
C TYR A 16 0.61 20.96 21.52
N ALA A 17 -0.62 21.45 21.38
CA ALA A 17 -1.83 20.69 21.62
C ALA A 17 -2.11 19.63 20.53
N GLU A 18 -1.07 18.93 20.07
CA GLU A 18 -1.18 17.75 19.18
C GLU A 18 -1.53 16.52 20.04
N TYR A 19 -2.69 16.58 20.71
CA TYR A 19 -3.14 15.67 21.77
C TYR A 19 -3.68 14.33 21.25
N ARG A 20 -3.06 13.72 20.24
CA ARG A 20 -3.42 12.37 19.76
C ARG A 20 -2.23 11.56 19.29
N ARG A 21 -1.00 12.02 19.58
CA ARG A 21 0.19 11.29 19.14
C ARG A 21 0.45 10.11 20.06
N TYR A 22 0.72 8.96 19.44
CA TYR A 22 1.14 7.73 20.13
C TYR A 22 2.30 7.98 21.11
N LYS A 23 3.23 8.89 20.76
CA LYS A 23 4.37 9.32 21.57
C LYS A 23 4.01 9.85 22.97
N GLN A 24 2.81 10.42 23.13
CA GLN A 24 2.33 11.00 24.39
C GLN A 24 1.76 9.94 25.34
N HIS A 25 1.63 8.68 24.92
CA HIS A 25 1.10 7.60 25.74
C HIS A 25 2.23 6.69 26.24
N LYS A 26 2.00 6.03 27.37
CA LYS A 26 2.95 5.08 27.97
C LYS A 26 2.87 3.75 27.22
N THR A 27 3.92 3.47 26.48
CA THR A 27 4.15 2.20 25.77
C THR A 27 4.98 1.23 26.59
N ASP A 28 5.85 1.76 27.45
CA ASP A 28 6.85 0.97 28.16
C ASP A 28 6.29 0.60 29.55
N PHE A 29 5.84 -0.65 29.67
CA PHE A 29 5.39 -1.24 30.93
C PHE A 29 6.47 -2.14 31.52
N LYS A 30 6.64 -2.12 32.84
CA LYS A 30 7.53 -3.06 33.54
C LYS A 30 6.96 -4.48 33.51
N GLU A 31 5.65 -4.60 33.65
CA GLU A 31 4.89 -5.84 33.53
C GLU A 31 3.71 -5.56 32.61
N LEU A 32 3.53 -6.41 31.60
CA LEU A 32 2.44 -6.26 30.63
C LEU A 32 1.11 -6.66 31.28
N PRO A 33 0.06 -5.83 31.17
CA PRO A 33 -1.27 -6.21 31.62
C PRO A 33 -1.76 -7.49 30.93
N LYS A 34 -2.31 -8.43 31.70
CA LYS A 34 -2.89 -9.68 31.18
C LYS A 34 -4.34 -9.53 30.73
N GLU A 35 -5.04 -8.51 31.23
CA GLU A 35 -6.43 -8.22 30.88
C GLU A 35 -6.49 -7.39 29.59
N ARG A 36 -7.37 -7.80 28.66
CA ARG A 36 -7.64 -7.06 27.43
C ARG A 36 -8.95 -6.27 27.57
N PRO A 37 -9.07 -5.07 26.97
CA PRO A 37 -8.10 -4.38 26.11
C PRO A 37 -7.00 -3.64 26.88
N VAL A 38 -5.78 -3.60 26.33
CA VAL A 38 -4.65 -2.86 26.91
C VAL A 38 -4.83 -1.37 26.68
N LEU A 39 -5.23 -0.65 27.73
CA LEU A 39 -5.39 0.80 27.68
C LEU A 39 -4.04 1.48 27.90
N LEU A 40 -3.55 2.20 26.90
CA LEU A 40 -2.30 2.98 27.00
C LEU A 40 -2.59 4.33 27.67
N PRO A 41 -2.14 4.57 28.92
CA PRO A 41 -2.40 5.82 29.61
C PRO A 41 -1.54 6.96 29.08
N CYS A 42 -2.05 8.20 29.17
CA CYS A 42 -1.32 9.39 28.74
C CYS A 42 -0.20 9.76 29.73
N LYS A 43 0.93 10.26 29.20
CA LYS A 43 2.05 10.81 29.98
C LYS A 43 1.84 12.28 30.33
N VAL A 44 0.97 12.99 29.60
CA VAL A 44 0.72 14.43 29.82
C VAL A 44 -0.08 14.61 31.11
N SER A 45 0.43 15.47 32.00
CA SER A 45 -0.22 15.74 33.27
C SER A 45 -1.62 16.34 33.05
N LYS A 46 -2.62 15.82 33.77
CA LYS A 46 -4.02 16.28 33.73
C LYS A 46 -4.72 16.14 32.36
N CYS A 47 -4.21 15.32 31.44
CA CYS A 47 -4.92 15.04 30.20
C CYS A 47 -6.19 14.20 30.47
N PRO A 48 -7.35 14.58 29.91
CA PRO A 48 -8.61 13.87 30.15
C PRO A 48 -8.81 12.62 29.26
N CYS A 49 -7.82 12.21 28.45
CA CYS A 49 -7.94 11.02 27.64
C CYS A 49 -7.83 9.73 28.47
N LYS A 50 -8.67 8.74 28.14
CA LYS A 50 -8.67 7.41 28.80
C LYS A 50 -7.56 6.50 28.28
N SER A 51 -7.38 6.49 26.96
CA SER A 51 -6.44 5.64 26.25
C SER A 51 -6.03 6.26 24.92
N PHE A 52 -5.00 5.71 24.30
CA PHE A 52 -4.63 6.06 22.93
C PHE A 52 -5.75 5.65 21.95
N HIS A 53 -6.18 6.61 21.12
CA HIS A 53 -7.09 6.36 20.00
C HIS A 53 -6.44 6.85 18.71
N TYR A 54 -6.17 5.91 17.82
CA TYR A 54 -5.67 6.19 16.48
C TYR A 54 -6.73 6.90 15.63
N ILE A 55 -6.33 8.02 15.03
CA ILE A 55 -7.13 8.74 14.04
C ILE A 55 -6.38 8.68 12.71
N PRO A 56 -7.00 8.15 11.65
CA PRO A 56 -6.35 8.05 10.35
C PRO A 56 -6.05 9.44 9.77
N LEU A 57 -4.97 9.53 8.99
CA LEU A 57 -4.58 10.74 8.27
C LEU A 57 -4.81 10.52 6.78
N ASN A 58 -5.20 11.56 6.05
CA ASN A 58 -5.27 11.48 4.59
C ASN A 58 -3.98 12.08 4.00
N GLY A 59 -2.96 11.22 3.87
CA GLY A 59 -1.60 11.64 3.55
C GLY A 59 -1.05 12.55 4.65
N SER A 60 -0.65 13.78 4.29
CA SER A 60 -0.20 14.79 5.25
C SER A 60 -1.33 15.61 5.89
N ARG A 61 -2.57 15.43 5.45
CA ARG A 61 -3.70 16.28 5.85
C ARG A 61 -4.50 15.62 6.96
N PRO A 62 -4.72 16.31 8.10
CA PRO A 62 -5.60 15.80 9.15
C PRO A 62 -7.04 15.71 8.64
N ILE A 63 -7.71 14.61 8.98
CA ILE A 63 -9.10 14.39 8.60
C ILE A 63 -10.04 15.26 9.44
N ARG A 64 -11.18 15.60 8.83
CA ARG A 64 -12.22 16.41 9.48
C ARG A 64 -13.41 15.54 9.87
N CYS A 65 -14.07 15.94 10.94
CA CYS A 65 -15.37 15.41 11.31
C CYS A 65 -16.46 15.87 10.31
N ARG A 66 -17.64 15.25 10.34
CA ARG A 66 -18.85 15.67 9.62
C ARG A 66 -19.23 17.13 9.93
N CYS A 67 -18.90 17.61 11.14
CA CYS A 67 -19.07 19.00 11.54
C CYS A 67 -17.99 19.95 10.97
N LYS A 68 -17.09 19.47 10.11
CA LYS A 68 -15.95 20.18 9.48
C LYS A 68 -14.80 20.59 10.40
N HIS A 69 -14.91 20.32 11.70
CA HIS A 69 -13.88 20.58 12.68
C HIS A 69 -12.80 19.49 12.70
N PHE A 70 -11.61 19.86 13.15
CA PHE A 70 -10.49 18.93 13.32
C PHE A 70 -10.69 18.06 14.55
N ALA A 71 -9.95 16.95 14.62
CA ALA A 71 -10.00 16.08 15.79
C ALA A 71 -9.63 16.84 17.07
N ASP A 72 -8.67 17.75 17.04
CA ASP A 72 -8.23 18.51 18.24
C ASP A 72 -9.33 19.42 18.82
N GLU A 73 -10.34 19.76 18.02
CA GLU A 73 -11.51 20.55 18.42
C GLU A 73 -12.65 19.67 18.98
N HIS A 74 -12.34 18.42 19.31
CA HIS A 74 -13.24 17.48 19.98
C HIS A 74 -12.65 17.09 21.34
N SER A 75 -13.51 16.97 22.34
CA SER A 75 -13.12 16.52 23.67
C SER A 75 -12.41 15.18 23.59
N LEU A 76 -11.37 15.01 24.40
CA LEU A 76 -10.62 13.76 24.51
C LEU A 76 -11.29 12.75 25.47
N ALA A 77 -12.32 13.18 26.18
CA ALA A 77 -13.05 12.38 27.16
C ALA A 77 -14.46 12.02 26.67
N GLY A 78 -14.90 10.81 27.02
CA GLY A 78 -16.27 10.36 26.80
C GLY A 78 -16.57 10.09 25.33
N THR A 79 -17.64 10.71 24.81
CA THR A 79 -18.16 10.46 23.46
C THR A 79 -17.44 11.25 22.35
N TYR A 80 -16.36 11.98 22.67
CA TYR A 80 -15.63 12.85 21.74
C TYR A 80 -16.50 13.93 21.08
N HIS A 81 -17.36 14.59 21.86
CA HIS A 81 -18.18 15.70 21.35
C HIS A 81 -17.30 16.87 20.88
N CYS A 82 -17.79 17.61 19.90
CA CYS A 82 -17.08 18.80 19.41
C CYS A 82 -17.24 19.95 20.41
N THR A 83 -16.15 20.68 20.70
CA THR A 83 -16.20 21.86 21.58
C THR A 83 -16.73 23.10 20.85
N LYS A 84 -16.65 23.14 19.52
CA LYS A 84 -17.09 24.28 18.69
C LYS A 84 -18.54 24.19 18.20
N CYS A 85 -19.16 23.01 18.23
CA CYS A 85 -20.53 22.85 17.74
C CYS A 85 -21.36 21.92 18.63
N THR A 86 -22.64 22.25 18.76
CA THR A 86 -23.59 21.57 19.66
C THR A 86 -24.25 20.33 19.05
N LYS A 87 -24.24 20.22 17.72
CA LYS A 87 -24.90 19.11 16.98
C LYS A 87 -24.02 17.87 16.80
N CYS A 88 -22.77 17.90 17.27
CA CYS A 88 -21.80 16.84 17.07
C CYS A 88 -21.66 16.00 18.34
N SER A 89 -22.27 14.82 18.34
CA SER A 89 -22.22 13.87 19.46
C SER A 89 -20.87 13.15 19.61
N GLY A 90 -20.11 13.03 18.51
CA GLY A 90 -18.83 12.35 18.46
C GLY A 90 -18.03 12.63 17.19
N PHE A 91 -16.75 12.26 17.19
CA PHE A 91 -15.87 12.43 16.03
C PHE A 91 -16.22 11.39 14.94
N HIS A 92 -17.00 11.82 13.95
CA HIS A 92 -17.35 11.00 12.78
C HIS A 92 -16.74 11.64 11.54
N SER A 93 -15.69 11.05 10.97
CA SER A 93 -15.12 11.52 9.71
C SER A 93 -15.77 10.81 8.51
N SER A 94 -15.70 11.46 7.34
CA SER A 94 -16.07 10.84 6.05
C SER A 94 -14.92 10.02 5.46
N PHE A 95 -13.89 9.72 6.25
CA PHE A 95 -12.76 8.90 5.80
C PHE A 95 -13.18 7.43 5.72
N THR A 96 -12.90 6.81 4.59
CA THR A 96 -13.09 5.39 4.32
C THR A 96 -11.74 4.69 4.35
N CYS A 97 -11.58 3.68 5.21
CA CYS A 97 -10.39 2.83 5.20
C CYS A 97 -10.35 1.99 3.92
N GLY A 98 -9.19 1.43 3.56
CA GLY A 98 -9.05 0.52 2.41
C GLY A 98 -9.97 -0.72 2.47
N CYS A 99 -10.51 -1.06 3.64
CA CYS A 99 -11.53 -2.10 3.80
C CYS A 99 -12.96 -1.65 3.37
N GLY A 100 -13.15 -0.38 3.00
CA GLY A 100 -14.45 0.20 2.62
C GLY A 100 -15.31 0.68 3.79
N GLN A 101 -14.95 0.37 5.03
CA GLN A 101 -15.68 0.83 6.22
C GLN A 101 -15.20 2.22 6.69
N PRO A 102 -16.09 3.01 7.32
CA PRO A 102 -15.73 4.33 7.82
C PRO A 102 -14.85 4.25 9.07
N ALA A 103 -14.10 5.32 9.37
CA ALA A 103 -13.18 5.35 10.51
C ALA A 103 -13.83 5.01 11.86
N TYR A 104 -15.09 5.42 12.09
CA TYR A 104 -15.78 5.19 13.37
C TYR A 104 -16.20 3.72 13.59
N ALA A 105 -16.17 2.88 12.56
CA ALA A 105 -16.44 1.45 12.67
C ALA A 105 -15.17 0.65 13.03
N HIS A 106 -14.03 1.32 13.19
CA HIS A 106 -12.75 0.70 13.53
C HIS A 106 -12.42 0.93 15.00
N ASP A 107 -12.06 -0.15 15.67
CA ASP A 107 -11.54 -0.11 17.03
C ASP A 107 -10.01 -0.16 17.02
N THR A 108 -9.42 0.56 17.97
CA THR A 108 -7.97 0.65 18.11
C THR A 108 -7.51 -0.39 19.11
N ILE A 109 -6.88 -1.46 18.61
CA ILE A 109 -6.44 -2.60 19.42
C ILE A 109 -4.93 -2.49 19.63
N VAL A 110 -4.50 -2.70 20.86
CA VAL A 110 -3.08 -2.83 21.24
C VAL A 110 -2.83 -4.31 21.54
N GLU A 111 -1.95 -4.92 20.75
CA GLU A 111 -1.57 -6.34 20.86
C GLU A 111 -0.12 -6.44 21.31
N THR A 112 0.20 -7.44 22.12
CA THR A 112 1.61 -7.77 22.41
C THR A 112 2.21 -8.64 21.30
N LYS A 113 3.54 -8.71 21.28
CA LYS A 113 4.28 -9.56 20.33
C LYS A 113 3.87 -11.04 20.46
N GLU A 114 3.79 -11.55 21.68
CA GLU A 114 3.44 -12.94 21.96
C GLU A 114 2.03 -13.27 21.46
N GLU A 115 1.08 -12.33 21.63
CA GLU A 115 -0.30 -12.50 21.16
C GLU A 115 -0.38 -12.58 19.64
N ARG A 116 0.41 -11.76 18.94
CA ARG A 116 0.48 -11.82 17.48
C ARG A 116 1.06 -13.14 16.98
N LEU A 117 2.13 -13.61 17.61
CA LEU A 117 2.73 -14.90 17.27
C LEU A 117 1.76 -16.04 17.52
N ALA A 118 1.04 -16.03 18.65
CA ALA A 118 0.01 -17.02 18.96
C ALA A 118 -1.15 -17.02 17.94
N GLN A 119 -1.45 -15.86 17.34
CA GLN A 119 -2.44 -15.73 16.26
C GLN A 119 -1.88 -16.05 14.87
N GLY A 120 -0.59 -16.40 14.75
CA GLY A 120 0.06 -16.61 13.46
C GLY A 120 0.23 -15.33 12.63
N LYS A 121 0.11 -14.14 13.24
CA LYS A 121 0.34 -12.86 12.58
C LYS A 121 1.85 -12.58 12.52
N PRO A 122 2.34 -11.93 11.46
CA PRO A 122 3.75 -11.63 11.33
C PRO A 122 4.16 -10.53 12.33
N VAL A 123 5.38 -10.64 12.83
CA VAL A 123 5.98 -9.70 13.78
C VAL A 123 7.33 -9.25 13.25
N GLY A 124 7.62 -7.95 13.41
CA GLY A 124 8.91 -7.37 13.04
C GLY A 124 10.09 -7.95 13.84
N HIS A 125 11.29 -7.67 13.34
CA HIS A 125 12.53 -8.11 13.98
C HIS A 125 12.81 -7.33 15.27
N ASP A 126 13.36 -8.03 16.27
CA ASP A 126 13.81 -7.39 17.50
C ASP A 126 15.11 -6.62 17.22
N VAL A 127 15.11 -5.36 17.63
CA VAL A 127 16.25 -4.46 17.46
C VAL A 127 16.79 -4.12 18.85
N PRO A 128 18.12 -4.20 19.10
CA PRO A 128 18.70 -4.01 20.44
C PRO A 128 18.66 -2.56 20.95
N TYR A 129 18.16 -1.63 20.14
CA TYR A 129 18.00 -0.23 20.50
C TYR A 129 16.55 0.21 20.34
N ALA A 130 16.12 1.15 21.17
CA ALA A 130 14.84 1.83 20.97
C ALA A 130 14.92 2.66 19.70
N SER A 131 14.24 2.24 18.63
CA SER A 131 14.19 2.99 17.38
C SER A 131 13.48 4.33 17.62
N MET A 132 14.23 5.42 17.67
CA MET A 132 13.74 6.80 17.94
C MET A 132 12.91 7.42 16.81
N GLY A 133 12.39 6.59 15.89
CA GLY A 133 11.65 7.00 14.70
C GLY A 133 12.56 7.14 13.49
N GLY A 134 12.15 6.53 12.38
CA GLY A 134 12.84 6.52 11.09
C GLY A 134 12.20 5.50 10.15
N LEU A 135 12.32 5.72 8.85
CA LEU A 135 11.91 4.73 7.86
C LEU A 135 12.93 3.59 7.87
N THR A 136 12.53 2.42 8.37
CA THR A 136 13.35 1.20 8.33
C THR A 136 13.42 0.57 6.93
N GLY A 137 12.58 1.02 6.00
CA GLY A 137 12.51 0.58 4.60
C GLY A 137 11.34 1.26 3.88
N PHE A 138 11.23 1.06 2.56
CA PHE A 138 10.14 1.62 1.76
C PHE A 138 8.76 1.07 2.16
N SER A 139 8.69 -0.18 2.61
CA SER A 139 7.46 -0.78 3.15
C SER A 139 6.93 -0.02 4.37
N SER A 140 7.78 0.68 5.12
CA SER A 140 7.36 1.47 6.28
C SER A 140 6.56 2.73 5.94
N LEU A 141 6.47 3.10 4.65
CA LEU A 141 5.56 4.14 4.17
C LEU A 141 4.12 3.65 4.01
N ALA A 142 3.92 2.35 3.81
CA ALA A 142 2.58 1.78 3.68
C ALA A 142 1.95 1.57 5.07
N GLU A 143 0.62 1.72 5.14
CA GLU A 143 -0.13 1.39 6.34
C GLU A 143 0.06 -0.08 6.71
N GLY A 144 0.06 -0.39 8.01
CA GLY A 144 0.37 -1.74 8.51
C GLY A 144 -0.48 -2.86 7.90
N TYR A 145 -1.73 -2.58 7.54
CA TYR A 145 -2.61 -3.53 6.87
C TYR A 145 -2.20 -3.84 5.41
N MET A 146 -1.58 -2.88 4.72
CA MET A 146 -1.13 -3.05 3.33
C MET A 146 0.30 -3.59 3.21
N ARG A 147 1.01 -3.70 4.34
CA ARG A 147 2.41 -4.11 4.37
C ARG A 147 2.56 -5.62 4.23
N LEU A 148 3.14 -6.06 3.12
CA LEU A 148 3.39 -7.48 2.86
C LEU A 148 4.71 -8.01 3.47
N ASP A 149 5.48 -7.17 4.17
CA ASP A 149 6.69 -7.58 4.88
C ASP A 149 6.36 -8.24 6.23
N ALA A 150 7.36 -8.84 6.87
CA ALA A 150 7.21 -9.49 8.18
C ALA A 150 6.73 -8.55 9.31
N SER A 151 6.68 -7.24 9.08
CA SER A 151 6.19 -6.27 10.05
C SER A 151 4.69 -5.97 9.92
N GLY A 152 4.03 -6.41 8.85
CA GLY A 152 2.68 -5.99 8.44
C GLY A 152 1.60 -7.06 8.52
N THR A 153 0.88 -7.27 7.41
CA THR A 153 -0.04 -8.40 7.19
C THR A 153 0.68 -9.65 6.70
N GLY A 154 1.90 -9.49 6.20
CA GLY A 154 2.72 -10.58 5.67
C GLY A 154 2.35 -10.92 4.23
N ALA A 155 3.29 -11.50 3.51
CA ALA A 155 3.06 -11.88 2.12
C ALA A 155 1.93 -12.91 2.06
N PRO A 156 0.93 -12.72 1.17
CA PRO A 156 -0.09 -13.74 0.98
C PRO A 156 0.57 -15.06 0.58
N GLY A 157 0.02 -16.18 1.06
CA GLY A 157 0.54 -17.50 0.73
C GLY A 157 0.56 -17.75 -0.78
N ALA A 158 1.49 -18.59 -1.25
CA ALA A 158 1.63 -18.92 -2.66
C ALA A 158 0.30 -19.41 -3.28
N SER A 159 -0.50 -20.16 -2.51
CA SER A 159 -1.83 -20.61 -2.93
C SER A 159 -2.81 -19.46 -3.21
N PHE A 160 -2.72 -18.32 -2.52
CA PHE A 160 -3.54 -17.13 -2.81
C PHE A 160 -3.08 -16.42 -4.08
N LEU A 161 -1.76 -16.36 -4.30
CA LEU A 161 -1.18 -15.77 -5.51
C LEU A 161 -1.41 -16.64 -6.76
N GLU A 162 -1.38 -17.95 -6.59
CA GLU A 162 -1.56 -18.97 -7.63
C GLU A 162 -3.03 -19.38 -7.80
N SER A 163 -3.91 -18.91 -6.92
CA SER A 163 -5.35 -19.00 -7.12
C SER A 163 -5.70 -18.21 -8.39
N SER A 164 -5.88 -18.92 -9.50
CA SER A 164 -6.41 -18.40 -10.75
C SER A 164 -7.60 -17.50 -10.41
N GLN A 165 -7.48 -16.20 -10.69
CA GLN A 165 -8.39 -15.16 -10.24
C GLN A 165 -9.85 -15.61 -10.40
N SER A 166 -10.46 -16.06 -9.30
CA SER A 166 -11.80 -16.65 -9.33
C SER A 166 -12.80 -15.55 -9.65
N GLY A 167 -13.46 -15.59 -10.82
CA GLY A 167 -14.78 -15.02 -11.15
C GLY A 167 -15.08 -13.52 -10.93
N ALA A 168 -14.34 -12.83 -10.06
CA ALA A 168 -14.55 -11.48 -9.56
C ALA A 168 -13.38 -10.55 -9.92
N SER A 169 -12.45 -11.02 -10.76
CA SER A 169 -11.43 -10.17 -11.35
C SER A 169 -12.04 -9.09 -12.22
N HIS A 170 -11.33 -7.95 -12.30
CA HIS A 170 -11.71 -6.84 -13.17
C HIS A 170 -11.89 -7.37 -14.60
N PRO A 171 -12.93 -6.97 -15.34
CA PRO A 171 -13.19 -7.47 -16.70
C PRO A 171 -11.99 -7.35 -17.64
N PHE A 172 -11.12 -6.36 -17.42
CA PHE A 172 -9.87 -6.19 -18.13
C PHE A 172 -8.89 -7.37 -17.91
N LEU A 173 -8.71 -7.83 -16.67
CA LEU A 173 -7.84 -8.96 -16.34
C LEU A 173 -8.40 -10.30 -16.86
N LYS A 174 -9.71 -10.47 -16.81
CA LYS A 174 -10.39 -11.68 -17.33
C LYS A 174 -10.11 -11.95 -18.81
N MET A 175 -9.93 -10.89 -19.61
CA MET A 175 -9.65 -11.02 -21.04
C MET A 175 -8.28 -11.65 -21.30
N TYR A 176 -7.33 -11.44 -20.38
CA TYR A 176 -6.01 -12.04 -20.46
C TYR A 176 -5.98 -13.44 -19.83
N ASP A 177 -6.85 -13.78 -18.89
CA ASP A 177 -6.77 -15.10 -18.23
C ASP A 177 -7.47 -16.25 -18.97
N MET A 178 -7.97 -16.05 -20.19
CA MET A 178 -8.76 -17.10 -20.85
C MET A 178 -7.87 -18.26 -21.35
N PRO A 179 -7.99 -19.49 -20.78
CA PRO A 179 -7.38 -20.66 -21.37
C PRO A 179 -8.16 -21.02 -22.64
N CYS A 180 -7.47 -21.04 -23.77
CA CYS A 180 -8.02 -21.50 -25.04
C CYS A 180 -8.32 -23.00 -24.92
N THR A 181 -9.55 -23.34 -24.50
CA THR A 181 -10.03 -24.72 -24.56
C THR A 181 -10.37 -24.98 -26.01
N VAL A 182 -9.44 -25.63 -26.72
CA VAL A 182 -9.66 -26.16 -28.07
C VAL A 182 -10.65 -27.33 -27.96
N GLN A 183 -11.94 -27.02 -27.86
CA GLN A 183 -12.97 -27.98 -28.22
C GLN A 183 -13.17 -27.85 -29.72
N GLY A 184 -12.81 -28.92 -30.43
CA GLY A 184 -12.98 -29.03 -31.87
C GLY A 184 -14.43 -28.77 -32.25
N VAL A 185 -14.65 -27.70 -32.99
CA VAL A 185 -15.91 -27.46 -33.69
C VAL A 185 -15.57 -27.00 -35.10
N SER A 186 -16.15 -27.73 -36.04
CA SER A 186 -16.06 -27.59 -37.48
C SER A 186 -16.28 -26.15 -37.97
N GLU A 187 -15.45 -25.79 -38.95
CA GLU A 187 -15.36 -24.51 -39.67
C GLU A 187 -16.70 -23.86 -40.03
N PRO A 188 -16.77 -22.53 -39.97
CA PRO A 188 -17.27 -21.74 -41.09
C PRO A 188 -16.22 -20.70 -41.55
N PRO A 189 -16.15 -20.39 -42.86
CA PRO A 189 -15.07 -19.57 -43.40
C PRO A 189 -15.34 -18.07 -43.17
N GLY A 190 -14.37 -17.34 -42.64
CA GLY A 190 -14.26 -15.90 -42.95
C GLY A 190 -14.01 -14.91 -41.82
N ILE A 191 -13.48 -15.28 -40.65
CA ILE A 191 -13.16 -14.30 -39.58
C ILE A 191 -11.84 -14.55 -38.82
N ASP A 192 -10.87 -15.26 -39.40
CA ASP A 192 -9.64 -15.68 -38.69
C ASP A 192 -8.46 -14.70 -38.70
N LYS A 193 -8.67 -13.38 -38.86
CA LYS A 193 -7.54 -12.45 -39.03
C LYS A 193 -7.34 -11.36 -37.99
N GLN A 194 -8.09 -11.33 -36.89
CA GLN A 194 -7.92 -10.25 -35.91
C GLN A 194 -7.77 -10.64 -34.44
N VAL A 195 -7.70 -11.91 -34.06
CA VAL A 195 -7.54 -12.27 -32.63
C VAL A 195 -6.36 -13.22 -32.35
N SER A 196 -5.64 -13.70 -33.36
CA SER A 196 -4.55 -14.67 -33.21
C SER A 196 -3.21 -14.06 -32.76
N SER A 197 -3.14 -12.76 -32.45
CA SER A 197 -1.85 -12.07 -32.25
C SER A 197 -1.38 -11.98 -30.79
N MET A 198 -2.04 -12.60 -29.82
CA MET A 198 -1.78 -12.23 -28.42
C MET A 198 -1.05 -13.25 -27.56
N ARG A 199 -0.77 -14.48 -28.01
CA ARG A 199 0.11 -15.41 -27.26
C ARG A 199 0.84 -16.39 -28.17
N LEU A 200 1.81 -15.90 -28.92
CA LEU A 200 2.96 -16.74 -29.26
C LEU A 200 3.85 -16.79 -28.02
N SER A 201 4.46 -17.94 -27.71
CA SER A 201 5.41 -18.02 -26.59
C SER A 201 6.55 -17.03 -26.83
N GLU A 202 7.23 -16.55 -25.78
CA GLU A 202 8.34 -15.59 -25.93
C GLU A 202 9.41 -16.11 -26.92
N GLU A 203 9.56 -17.43 -27.01
CA GLU A 203 10.42 -18.16 -27.95
C GLU A 203 9.95 -18.02 -29.42
N ASP A 204 8.64 -18.06 -29.66
CA ASP A 204 8.04 -17.87 -30.99
C ASP A 204 8.13 -16.41 -31.47
N ASP A 205 8.00 -15.44 -30.55
CA ASP A 205 8.17 -14.01 -30.87
C ASP A 205 9.61 -13.70 -31.28
N MET A 206 10.61 -14.26 -30.59
CA MET A 206 12.01 -14.13 -31.01
C MET A 206 12.25 -14.73 -32.41
N ALA A 207 11.70 -15.92 -32.68
CA ALA A 207 11.84 -16.58 -33.98
C ALA A 207 11.18 -15.78 -35.11
N TYR A 208 10.07 -15.10 -34.82
CA TYR A 208 9.40 -14.20 -35.78
C TYR A 208 10.29 -13.01 -36.16
N PHE A 209 10.87 -12.32 -35.18
CA PHE A 209 11.74 -11.18 -35.45
C PHE A 209 13.03 -11.58 -36.17
N GLU A 210 13.61 -12.73 -35.81
CA GLU A 210 14.81 -13.25 -36.46
C GLU A 210 14.56 -13.59 -37.94
N ARG A 211 13.44 -14.25 -38.27
CA ARG A 211 13.06 -14.58 -39.65
C ARG A 211 12.90 -13.32 -40.50
N ARG A 212 12.22 -12.30 -39.97
CA ARG A 212 12.02 -11.01 -40.64
C ARG A 212 13.32 -10.25 -40.85
N TYR A 213 14.26 -10.37 -39.91
CA TYR A 213 15.60 -9.80 -40.05
C TYR A 213 16.39 -10.49 -41.17
N GLN A 214 16.39 -11.83 -41.21
CA GLN A 214 17.06 -12.60 -42.26
C GLN A 214 16.49 -12.30 -43.66
N GLU A 215 15.17 -12.14 -43.80
CA GLU A 215 14.54 -11.75 -45.07
C GLU A 215 15.00 -10.37 -45.55
N ARG A 216 15.15 -9.39 -44.65
CA ARG A 216 15.66 -8.05 -44.98
C ARG A 216 17.08 -8.14 -45.54
N LEU A 217 17.95 -8.92 -44.89
CA LEU A 217 19.32 -9.13 -45.35
C LEU A 217 19.37 -9.82 -46.72
N ARG A 218 18.50 -10.80 -46.97
CA ARG A 218 18.41 -11.46 -48.29
C ARG A 218 18.00 -10.47 -49.39
N LYS A 219 16.95 -9.69 -49.17
CA LYS A 219 16.51 -8.64 -50.11
C LYS A 219 17.58 -7.59 -50.37
N GLU A 220 18.33 -7.18 -49.34
CA GLU A 220 19.42 -6.22 -49.50
C GLU A 220 20.57 -6.79 -50.34
N LYS A 221 20.93 -8.07 -50.11
CA LYS A 221 21.95 -8.77 -50.93
C LYS A 221 21.50 -8.91 -52.39
N GLU A 222 20.25 -9.29 -52.63
CA GLU A 222 19.69 -9.37 -53.99
C GLU A 222 19.68 -8.01 -54.69
N HIS A 223 19.29 -6.95 -53.99
CA HIS A 223 19.31 -5.60 -54.52
C HIS A 223 20.74 -5.11 -54.83
N LYS A 224 21.73 -5.44 -53.98
CA LYS A 224 23.16 -5.18 -54.27
C LYS A 224 23.64 -5.96 -55.50
N ARG A 225 23.25 -7.23 -55.64
CA ARG A 225 23.57 -8.04 -56.84
C ARG A 225 22.97 -7.43 -58.11
N GLN A 226 21.71 -6.99 -58.07
CA GLN A 226 21.04 -6.33 -59.19
C GLN A 226 21.66 -4.98 -59.55
N LYS A 227 22.17 -4.23 -58.57
CA LYS A 227 22.92 -2.99 -58.81
C LYS A 227 24.28 -3.25 -59.46
N ASN A 228 24.98 -4.30 -59.02
CA ASN A 228 26.30 -4.65 -59.55
C ASN A 228 26.23 -5.34 -60.93
N SER A 229 25.06 -5.84 -61.35
CA SER A 229 24.88 -6.50 -62.65
C SER A 229 24.42 -5.57 -63.79
N LYS A 230 24.24 -4.26 -63.55
CA LYS A 230 23.92 -3.30 -64.61
C LYS A 230 25.22 -2.88 -65.33
N PRO A 231 25.34 -3.07 -66.67
CA PRO A 231 26.55 -2.70 -67.39
C PRO A 231 26.71 -1.17 -67.50
N PRO A 232 27.94 -0.65 -67.67
CA PRO A 232 28.16 0.78 -67.78
C PRO A 232 27.56 1.29 -69.09
N THR A 233 26.71 2.31 -68.99
CA THR A 233 26.13 3.01 -70.14
C THR A 233 27.24 3.60 -71.00
N THR A 234 27.46 3.03 -72.18
CA THR A 234 28.34 3.58 -73.22
C THR A 234 27.77 4.91 -73.71
N GLN A 235 28.47 6.01 -73.43
CA GLN A 235 28.23 7.29 -74.09
C GLN A 235 28.97 7.34 -75.42
N ARG A 236 28.26 7.62 -76.52
CA ARG A 236 28.81 8.28 -77.73
C ARG A 236 27.69 8.64 -78.72
N PRO A 237 27.86 9.63 -79.62
CA PRO A 237 28.85 10.70 -79.71
C PRO A 237 28.29 12.10 -79.39
#